data_AF-A0A376LPG8-F1
#
_entry.id   AF-A0A376LPG8-F1
#
_cell.length_a   1.000
_cell.length_b   1.000
_cell.length_c   1.000
_cell.angle_alpha   90.00
_cell.angle_beta   90.00
_cell.angle_gamma   90.00
#
_symmetry.space_group_name_H-M   'P 1'
#
loop_
_entity.id
_entity.type
_entity.pdbx_description
1 polymer ?
#
loop_
_entity_poly.entity_id
_entity_poly.type
_entity_poly.pdbx_seq_one_letter_code
_entity_poly.pdbx_strand_id
1 'polypeptide(L)' 'MEGGLNVSGGAHGIDATGDNNEVSNKGNISVVDAHSTGVLLNGDRASFVNMG' A
#
# COMPACT_ATOMS: atom_id res chain seq x y z
N MET A 1 -8.90 -16.82 -4.93
CA MET A 1 -8.47 -15.92 -3.85
C MET A 1 -8.16 -14.59 -4.48
N GLU A 2 -8.66 -13.49 -3.92
CA GLU A 2 -8.16 -12.17 -4.27
C GLU A 2 -6.76 -12.03 -3.66
N GLY A 3 -5.78 -11.57 -4.45
CA GLY A 3 -4.41 -11.42 -3.98
C GLY A 3 -4.31 -10.34 -2.91
N GLY A 4 -3.48 -10.56 -1.89
CA GLY A 4 -3.18 -9.59 -0.84
C GLY A 4 -1.75 -9.09 -0.92
N LEU A 5 -1.46 -7.98 -0.23
CA LEU A 5 -0.12 -7.42 -0.09
C LEU A 5 0.48 -7.87 1.24
N ASN A 6 1.67 -8.48 1.22
CA ASN A 6 2.44 -8.79 2.42
C ASN A 6 3.78 -8.04 2.38
N VAL A 7 4.04 -7.20 3.38
CA VAL A 7 5.25 -6.38 3.48
C VAL A 7 5.97 -6.70 4.78
N SER A 8 7.25 -7.05 4.69
CA SER A 8 8.08 -7.47 5.82
C SER A 8 9.53 -7.02 5.67
N GLY A 9 10.36 -7.26 6.69
CA GLY A 9 11.81 -7.01 6.61
C GLY A 9 12.20 -5.53 6.50
N GLY A 10 11.35 -4.61 6.97
CA GLY A 10 11.58 -3.17 6.85
C GLY A 10 11.37 -2.62 5.43
N ALA A 11 10.63 -3.35 4.59
CA ALA A 11 10.41 -2.98 3.19
C ALA A 11 9.24 -2.02 2.99
N HIS A 12 9.16 -1.45 1.80
CA HIS A 12 8.00 -0.72 1.31
C HIS A 12 7.21 -1.61 0.34
N GLY A 13 5.90 -1.70 0.51
CA GLY A 13 5.02 -2.45 -0.40
C GLY A 13 4.70 -1.66 -1.66
N ILE A 14 4.03 -0.52 -1.49
CA ILE A 14 3.67 0.39 -2.58
C ILE A 14 4.15 1.79 -2.24
N ASP A 15 5.01 2.35 -3.08
CA ASP A 15 5.36 3.78 -3.07
C ASP A 15 4.79 4.44 -4.34
N ALA A 16 3.81 5.32 -4.18
CA ALA A 16 3.24 6.09 -5.28
C ALA A 16 3.46 7.59 -5.05
N THR A 17 4.27 8.20 -5.91
CA THR A 17 4.57 9.64 -5.86
C THR A 17 3.95 10.34 -7.05
N GLY A 18 3.38 11.52 -6.83
CA GLY A 18 2.67 12.31 -7.83
C GLY A 18 1.22 12.59 -7.43
N ASP A 19 0.65 13.62 -8.04
CA ASP A 19 -0.71 14.03 -7.78
C ASP A 19 -1.70 13.06 -8.44
N ASN A 20 -2.90 12.93 -7.86
CA ASN A 20 -4.01 12.14 -8.39
C ASN A 20 -3.73 10.64 -8.54
N ASN A 21 -2.77 10.09 -7.80
CA ASN A 21 -2.54 8.65 -7.75
C ASN A 21 -3.73 7.91 -7.14
N GLU A 22 -4.11 6.77 -7.74
CA GLU A 22 -5.15 5.89 -7.20
C GLU A 22 -4.58 4.48 -7.03
N VAL A 23 -4.59 3.99 -5.78
CA VAL A 23 -4.17 2.64 -5.43
C VAL A 23 -5.37 1.88 -4.89
N SER A 24 -5.73 0.77 -5.53
CA SER A 24 -6.80 -0.11 -5.05
C SER A 24 -6.26 -1.51 -4.77
N ASN A 25 -6.62 -2.06 -3.61
CA ASN A 25 -6.28 -3.41 -3.20
C ASN A 25 -7.55 -4.18 -2.84
N LYS A 26 -7.73 -5.34 -3.48
CA LYS A 26 -8.93 -6.17 -3.29
C LYS A 26 -8.79 -7.18 -2.14
N GLY A 27 -7.60 -7.75 -1.95
CA GLY A 27 -7.33 -8.65 -0.83
C GLY A 27 -6.91 -7.92 0.43
N ASN A 28 -6.30 -8.65 1.37
CA ASN A 28 -5.83 -8.06 2.63
C ASN A 28 -4.46 -7.39 2.44
N ILE A 29 -4.15 -6.41 3.29
CA ILE A 29 -2.79 -5.90 3.47
C ILE A 29 -2.27 -6.36 4.83
N SER A 30 -1.11 -7.02 4.83
CA SER A 30 -0.36 -7.42 6.02
C SER A 30 0.99 -6.70 6.00
N VAL A 31 1.27 -5.92 7.03
CA VAL A 31 2.56 -5.24 7.22
C VAL A 31 3.13 -5.74 8.53
N VAL A 32 4.28 -6.39 8.46
CA VAL A 32 4.97 -6.99 9.60
C VAL A 32 6.40 -6.49 9.68
N ASP A 33 7.01 -6.66 10.85
CA ASP A 33 8.33 -6.17 11.21
C ASP A 33 8.43 -4.64 11.33
N ALA A 34 9.36 -4.19 12.16
CA ALA A 34 9.63 -2.78 12.35
C ALA A 34 10.11 -2.14 11.03
N HIS A 35 9.77 -0.86 10.86
CA HIS A 35 10.16 -0.05 9.69
C HIS A 35 9.55 -0.48 8.35
N SER A 36 8.62 -1.43 8.31
CA SER A 36 7.89 -1.77 7.09
C SER A 36 6.77 -0.76 6.80
N THR A 37 6.57 -0.46 5.52
CA THR A 37 5.52 0.45 5.03
C THR A 37 4.61 -0.29 4.06
N GLY A 38 3.30 -0.35 4.35
CA GLY A 38 2.33 -0.98 3.46
C GLY A 38 2.15 -0.20 2.16
N VAL A 39 1.58 0.99 2.28
CA VAL A 39 1.30 1.90 1.16
C VAL A 39 1.72 3.32 1.57
N LEU A 40 2.60 3.93 0.78
CA LEU A 40 2.99 5.32 0.87
C LEU A 40 2.45 6.05 -0.37
N LEU A 41 1.55 7.01 -0.14
CA LEU A 41 1.05 7.92 -1.16
C LEU A 41 1.61 9.32 -0.90
N ASN A 42 2.37 9.85 -1.85
CA ASN A 42 2.99 11.16 -1.75
C ASN A 42 2.59 12.04 -2.94
N GLY A 43 1.60 12.90 -2.74
CA GLY A 43 1.13 13.85 -3.74
C GLY A 43 -0.29 14.33 -3.44
N ASP A 44 -0.74 15.36 -4.14
CA ASP A 44 -2.04 15.96 -3.90
C ASP A 44 -3.16 15.11 -4.49
N ARG A 45 -4.29 15.01 -3.77
CA ARG A 45 -5.48 14.27 -4.21
C ARG A 45 -5.21 12.78 -4.51
N ALA A 46 -4.23 12.18 -3.84
CA ALA A 46 -4.02 10.75 -3.92
C ALA A 46 -5.12 9.98 -3.16
N SER A 47 -5.54 8.83 -3.69
CA SER A 47 -6.55 7.96 -3.10
C SER A 47 -6.02 6.54 -2.91
N PHE A 48 -6.39 5.95 -1.78
CA PHE A 48 -6.16 4.54 -1.49
C PHE A 48 -7.48 3.88 -1.10
N VAL A 49 -7.77 2.72 -1.68
CA VAL A 49 -8.94 1.90 -1.32
C VAL A 49 -8.48 0.47 -1.05
N ASN A 50 -8.78 -0.03 0.15
CA ASN A 50 -8.67 -1.44 0.49
C ASN A 50 -10.06 -2.06 0.63
N MET A 51 -10.30 -3.19 -0.03
CA MET A 51 -11.61 -3.86 -0.07
C MET A 51 -11.61 -5.22 0.63
N GLY A 52 -10.44 -5.73 1.04
CA GLY A 52 -10.28 -7.03 1.70
C GLY A 52 -10.12 -6.94 3.21
#